data_AF-A0A9C9Y6K5-F1
#
_entry.id   AF-A0A9C9Y6K5-F1
#
_cell.length_a   1.000
_cell.length_b   1.000
_cell.length_c   1.000
_cell.angle_alpha   90.00
_cell.angle_beta   90.00
_cell.angle_gamma   90.00
#
_symmetry.space_group_name_H-M   'P 1'
#
loop_
_entity.id
_entity.type
_entity.pdbx_description
1 polymer ?
#
loop_
_entity_poly.entity_id
_entity_poly.type
_entity_poly.pdbx_seq_one_letter_code
_entity_poly.pdbx_strand_id
1 'polypeptide(L)' 'RVQPELWTEEIFTKMYTSLKPNGILVTYSAKGSVRRAMQAVGFKVEKIPGPKGKREMLRAIKQL' A
#
# COMPACT_ATOMS: atom_id res chain seq x y z
N ARG A 1 4.93 18.42 -2.22
CA ARG A 1 4.56 18.47 -0.78
C ARG A 1 4.26 17.04 -0.32
N VAL A 2 4.60 16.67 0.92
CA VAL A 2 4.27 15.33 1.48
C VAL A 2 3.04 15.42 2.37
N GLN A 3 2.26 14.34 2.42
CA GLN A 3 1.02 14.20 3.20
C GLN A 3 1.11 12.97 4.13
N PRO A 4 1.89 13.02 5.22
CA PRO A 4 2.12 11.87 6.11
C PRO A 4 0.84 11.27 6.71
N GLU A 5 -0.17 12.10 6.95
CA GLU A 5 -1.47 11.73 7.53
C GLU A 5 -2.25 10.71 6.70
N LEU A 6 -1.99 10.63 5.38
CA LEU A 6 -2.64 9.66 4.49
C LEU A 6 -2.02 8.27 4.55
N TRP A 7 -0.86 8.11 5.20
CA TRP A 7 -0.07 6.87 5.19
C TRP A 7 -0.05 6.17 6.54
N THR A 8 -1.11 6.34 7.32
CA THR A 8 -1.28 5.74 8.64
C THR A 8 -1.97 4.37 8.54
N GLU A 9 -1.80 3.54 9.56
CA GLU A 9 -2.52 2.26 9.67
C GLU A 9 -4.03 2.48 9.65
N GLU A 10 -4.54 3.52 10.32
CA GLU A 10 -5.98 3.83 10.34
C GLU A 10 -6.58 4.02 8.93
N ILE A 11 -5.88 4.76 8.06
CA ILE A 11 -6.31 4.96 6.67
C ILE A 11 -6.22 3.64 5.88
N PHE A 12 -5.16 2.87 6.08
CA PHE A 12 -5.02 1.57 5.41
C PHE A 12 -6.05 0.55 5.88
N THR A 13 -6.46 0.56 7.16
CA THR A 13 -7.55 -0.28 7.68
C THR A 13 -8.85 0.00 6.96
N LYS A 14 -9.20 1.27 6.78
CA LYS A 14 -10.38 1.67 6.01
C LYS A 14 -10.32 1.11 4.59
N MET A 15 -9.18 1.27 3.91
CA MET A 15 -8.99 0.74 2.54
C MET A 15 -9.09 -0.79 2.49
N TYR A 16 -8.46 -1.50 3.43
CA TYR A 16 -8.46 -2.96 3.49
C TYR A 16 -9.87 -3.52 3.71
N THR A 17 -10.64 -2.90 4.61
CA THR A 17 -12.03 -3.31 4.86
C THR A 17 -12.92 -3.06 3.65
N SER A 18 -12.70 -1.96 2.91
CA SER A 18 -13.46 -1.65 1.69
C SER A 18 -13.12 -2.55 0.49
N LEU A 19 -11.95 -3.19 0.47
CA LEU A 19 -11.56 -4.08 -0.62
C LEU A 19 -12.24 -5.44 -0.52
N LYS A 20 -12.69 -5.95 -1.67
CA LYS A 20 -13.11 -7.35 -1.81
C LYS A 20 -11.92 -8.30 -1.60
N PRO A 21 -12.15 -9.57 -1.24
CA PRO A 21 -11.09 -10.58 -1.25
C PRO A 21 -10.38 -10.62 -2.61
N ASN A 22 -9.07 -10.80 -2.59
CA ASN A 22 -8.14 -10.66 -3.72
C ASN A 22 -8.10 -9.27 -4.37
N GLY A 23 -8.71 -8.26 -3.74
CA GLY A 23 -8.64 -6.87 -4.18
C GLY A 23 -7.23 -6.30 -4.09
N ILE A 24 -6.92 -5.39 -5.02
CA ILE A 24 -5.57 -4.83 -5.20
C ILE A 24 -5.59 -3.32 -4.91
N LEU A 25 -4.62 -2.87 -4.12
CA LEU A 25 -4.30 -1.47 -3.90
C LEU A 25 -2.88 -1.19 -4.42
N VAL A 26 -2.72 -0.18 -5.26
CA VAL A 26 -1.41 0.24 -5.79
C VAL A 26 -1.09 1.67 -5.40
N THR A 27 0.18 1.97 -5.15
CA THR A 27 0.64 3.33 -4.85
C THR A 27 2.02 3.58 -5.43
N TYR A 28 2.25 4.80 -5.93
CA TYR A 28 3.56 5.26 -6.40
C TYR A 28 4.61 5.35 -5.29
N SER A 29 4.19 5.31 -4.01
CA SER A 29 5.11 5.34 -2.88
C SER A 29 5.86 4.01 -2.75
N ALA A 30 7.17 4.09 -2.51
CA ALA A 30 8.02 2.95 -2.16
C ALA A 30 8.65 3.09 -0.77
N LYS A 31 8.11 3.99 0.08
CA LYS A 31 8.65 4.24 1.42
C LYS A 31 8.45 3.03 2.33
N GLY A 32 9.46 2.73 3.14
CA GLY A 32 9.41 1.61 4.10
C GLY A 32 8.31 1.73 5.15
N SER A 33 8.00 2.96 5.61
CA SER A 33 6.90 3.20 6.55
C SER A 33 5.54 2.87 5.95
N VAL A 34 5.31 3.25 4.69
CA VAL A 34 4.07 2.92 3.95
C VAL A 34 3.90 1.42 3.82
N ARG A 35 4.97 0.71 3.41
CA ARG A 35 4.94 -0.75 3.32
C ARG A 35 4.60 -1.40 4.65
N ARG A 36 5.23 -0.96 5.76
CA ARG A 36 4.97 -1.51 7.10
C ARG A 36 3.53 -1.27 7.54
N ALA A 37 2.99 -0.07 7.33
CA ALA A 37 1.61 0.25 7.68
C ALA A 37 0.60 -0.62 6.89
N MET A 38 0.82 -0.83 5.59
CA MET A 38 -0.01 -1.73 4.78
C MET A 38 0.07 -3.18 5.28
N GLN A 39 1.27 -3.66 5.62
CA GLN A 39 1.47 -5.01 6.15
C GLN A 39 0.82 -5.22 7.52
N ALA A 40 0.90 -4.23 8.41
CA ALA A 40 0.28 -4.27 9.74
C ALA A 40 -1.23 -4.46 9.69
N VAL A 41 -1.89 -3.90 8.66
CA VAL A 41 -3.33 -4.03 8.43
C VAL A 41 -3.72 -5.38 7.79
N GLY A 42 -2.75 -6.17 7.30
CA GLY A 42 -2.99 -7.50 6.75
C GLY A 42 -2.91 -7.60 5.22
N PHE A 43 -2.45 -6.54 4.53
CA PHE A 43 -2.13 -6.68 3.11
C PHE A 43 -0.89 -7.54 2.90
N LYS A 44 -0.92 -8.39 1.87
CA LYS A 44 0.30 -8.92 1.26
C LYS A 44 0.89 -7.86 0.34
N VAL A 45 2.08 -7.37 0.67
CA VAL A 45 2.71 -6.23 -0.03
C VAL A 45 3.99 -6.66 -0.74
N GLU A 46 4.11 -6.28 -2.00
CA GLU A 46 5.29 -6.48 -2.82
C GLU A 46 5.77 -5.16 -3.43
N LYS A 47 7.07 -5.11 -3.73
CA LYS A 47 7.67 -4.04 -4.53
C LYS A 47 7.67 -4.47 -5.98
N ILE A 48 7.18 -3.62 -6.85
CA ILE A 48 7.17 -3.84 -8.31
C ILE A 48 7.88 -2.68 -9.01
N PRO A 49 8.33 -2.86 -10.27
CA PRO A 49 8.91 -1.78 -11.05
C PRO A 49 7.98 -0.56 -11.08
N GLY A 50 8.54 0.62 -10.85
CA GLY A 50 7.78 1.87 -10.91
C GLY A 50 7.53 2.33 -12.36
N PRO A 51 6.64 3.31 -12.56
CA PRO A 51 6.46 3.95 -13.86
C PRO A 51 7.72 4.74 -14.27
N LYS A 52 7.74 5.27 -15.51
CA LYS A 52 8.87 6.07 -16.04
C LYS A 52 9.37 7.09 -15.01
N GLY A 53 10.66 7.00 -14.65
CA GLY A 53 11.30 7.88 -13.67
C GLY A 53 11.18 7.44 -12.20
N LYS A 54 10.62 6.26 -11.91
CA LYS A 54 10.58 5.67 -10.57
C LYS A 54 11.13 4.25 -10.60
N ARG A 55 12.08 3.94 -9.69
CA ARG A 55 12.70 2.61 -9.59
C ARG A 55 11.69 1.54 -9.15
N GLU A 56 10.90 1.84 -8.12
CA GLU A 56 9.97 0.90 -7.50
C GLU A 56 8.69 1.61 -7.09
N MET A 57 7.60 0.83 -6.99
CA MET A 57 6.33 1.21 -6.37
C MET A 57 5.76 0.02 -5.59
N LEU A 58 4.70 0.23 -4.81
CA LEU A 58 4.09 -0.83 -3.99
C LEU A 58 2.77 -1.31 -4.59
N ARG A 59 2.58 -2.62 -4.55
CA ARG A 59 1.29 -3.29 -4.78
C ARG A 59 0.93 -4.10 -3.54
N ALA A 60 -0.31 -3.96 -3.10
CA ALA A 60 -0.87 -4.62 -1.94
C ALA A 60 -2.11 -5.42 -2.33
N ILE A 61 -2.22 -6.64 -1.80
CA ILE A 61 -3.31 -7.58 -2.12
C ILE A 61 -3.97 -8.00 -0.81
N LYS A 62 -5.30 -7.89 -0.75
CA LYS A 62 -6.10 -8.48 0.34
C LYS A 62 -6.27 -9.97 0.05
N GLN A 63 -5.48 -10.82 0.69
CA GLN A 63 -5.65 -12.26 0.53
C GLN A 63 -6.93 -12.73 1.24
N LEU A 64 -7.50 -13.83 0.76
CA LEU A 64 -8.64 -14.53 1.40
C LEU A 64 -8.26 -15.02 2.80
#